data_AF-A0A7G9ZAQ3-F1
#
_entry.id   AF-A0A7G9ZAQ3-F1
#
_cell.length_a   1.000
_cell.length_b   1.000
_cell.length_c   1.000
_cell.angle_alpha   90.00
_cell.angle_beta   90.00
_cell.angle_gamma   90.00
#
_symmetry.space_group_name_H-M   'P 1'
#
loop_
_entity.id
_entity.type
_entity.pdbx_description
1 polymer ?
#
loop_
_entity_poly.entity_id
_entity_poly.type
_entity_poly.pdbx_seq_one_letter_code
_entity_poly.pdbx_strand_id
1 'polypeptide(L)'
;MDIEKLWEILHKERNTASLQELSDNFCDEVREYIKQLKNEKGEVDERRGELVEDEIRNVRMKTEDIIQRRIGKIVKLASSGIKAVPKGMLAEEEALFAGVKGHVEEGKARLFALILGNKENKEKSEGGSEKVDEVIVGSMFKEVEASSTKAGNEELHIVRVLEDIPTFMGTDGRIYKIKKEDVIMLPKTNAEILSKRGVAVRFSGEAKKMRVGK
;
A
#
# COMPACT_ATOMS: atom_id res chain seq x y z
N MET A 1 -15.57 7.16 -25.19
CA MET A 1 -14.14 7.06 -24.81
C MET A 1 -13.33 7.34 -26.04
N ASP A 2 -12.26 8.09 -25.89
CA ASP A 2 -11.33 8.47 -26.96
C ASP A 2 -9.92 8.60 -26.37
N ILE A 3 -8.94 8.85 -27.24
CA ILE A 3 -7.55 8.98 -26.83
C ILE A 3 -7.32 10.16 -25.87
N GLU A 4 -8.00 11.29 -26.06
CA GLU A 4 -7.83 12.50 -25.24
C GLU A 4 -8.30 12.27 -23.80
N LYS A 5 -9.50 11.70 -23.64
CA LYS A 5 -10.06 11.31 -22.34
C LYS A 5 -9.17 10.31 -21.62
N LEU A 6 -8.60 9.33 -22.34
CA LEU A 6 -7.66 8.36 -21.75
C LEU A 6 -6.37 9.03 -21.26
N TRP A 7 -5.88 10.02 -22.02
CA TRP A 7 -4.74 10.85 -21.61
C TRP A 7 -5.04 11.66 -20.36
N GLU A 8 -6.21 12.28 -20.25
CA GLU A 8 -6.62 13.03 -19.07
C GLU A 8 -6.67 12.14 -17.82
N ILE A 9 -7.25 10.95 -17.95
CA ILE A 9 -7.31 9.96 -16.86
C ILE A 9 -5.88 9.57 -16.44
N LEU A 10 -5.04 9.20 -17.42
CA LEU A 10 -3.65 8.82 -17.14
C LEU A 10 -2.86 9.96 -16.48
N HIS A 11 -3.06 11.20 -16.93
CA HIS A 11 -2.39 12.37 -16.37
C HIS A 11 -2.79 12.61 -14.91
N LYS A 12 -4.09 12.55 -14.61
CA LYS A 12 -4.61 12.63 -13.24
C LYS A 12 -4.04 11.52 -12.37
N GLU A 13 -4.03 10.29 -12.88
CA GLU A 13 -3.53 9.13 -12.15
C GLU A 13 -2.03 9.24 -11.84
N ARG A 14 -1.23 9.77 -12.79
CA ARG A 14 0.21 9.97 -12.62
C ARG A 14 0.57 11.06 -11.62
N ASN A 15 -0.16 12.16 -11.63
CA ASN A 15 0.24 13.37 -10.91
C ASN A 15 -0.41 13.52 -9.52
N THR A 16 -1.31 12.60 -9.16
CA THR A 16 -1.95 12.58 -7.84
C THR A 16 -1.46 11.39 -7.03
N ALA A 17 -1.21 11.60 -5.75
CA ALA A 17 -0.83 10.52 -4.84
C ALA A 17 -2.05 9.67 -4.41
N SER A 18 -3.23 10.28 -4.36
CA SER A 18 -4.50 9.60 -4.03
C SER A 18 -5.07 8.88 -5.24
N LEU A 19 -5.84 7.82 -4.96
CA LEU A 19 -6.64 7.13 -5.96
C LEU A 19 -7.67 8.12 -6.51
N GLN A 20 -7.73 8.26 -7.83
CA GLN A 20 -8.70 9.14 -8.48
C GLN A 20 -10.01 8.39 -8.72
N GLU A 21 -11.13 9.10 -8.74
CA GLU A 21 -12.40 8.50 -9.12
C GLU A 21 -12.35 8.13 -10.61
N LEU A 22 -12.70 6.88 -10.88
CA LEU A 22 -12.84 6.34 -12.23
C LEU A 22 -14.29 5.93 -12.43
N SER A 23 -14.81 6.10 -13.64
CA SER A 23 -16.14 5.63 -14.00
C SER A 23 -16.22 4.10 -13.88
N ASP A 24 -17.29 3.57 -13.28
CA ASP A 24 -17.53 2.13 -13.20
C ASP A 24 -17.56 1.46 -14.59
N ASN A 25 -18.00 2.23 -15.60
CA ASN A 25 -18.05 1.79 -16.99
C ASN A 25 -16.72 1.94 -17.74
N PHE A 26 -15.62 2.34 -17.08
CA PHE A 26 -14.34 2.60 -17.74
C PHE A 26 -13.85 1.41 -18.57
N CYS A 27 -13.92 0.20 -18.02
CA CYS A 27 -13.48 -1.02 -18.71
C CYS A 27 -14.31 -1.28 -19.99
N ASP A 28 -15.63 -1.08 -19.91
CA ASP A 28 -16.53 -1.23 -21.06
C ASP A 28 -16.31 -0.12 -22.10
N GLU A 29 -16.11 1.12 -21.64
CA GLU A 29 -15.78 2.27 -22.47
C GLU A 29 -14.48 2.07 -23.28
N VAL A 30 -13.42 1.55 -22.66
CA VAL A 30 -12.15 1.21 -23.35
C VAL A 30 -12.36 0.03 -24.31
N ARG A 31 -13.13 -0.99 -23.91
CA ARG A 31 -13.42 -2.16 -24.75
C ARG A 31 -14.15 -1.74 -26.03
N GLU A 32 -15.18 -0.92 -25.91
CA GLU A 32 -15.96 -0.45 -27.07
C GLU A 32 -15.10 0.42 -27.99
N TYR A 33 -14.21 1.25 -27.44
CA TYR A 33 -13.30 2.07 -28.23
C TYR A 33 -12.27 1.22 -29.01
N ILE A 34 -11.63 0.23 -28.36
CA ILE A 34 -10.72 -0.69 -29.05
C ILE A 34 -11.45 -1.46 -30.16
N LYS A 35 -12.71 -1.83 -29.94
CA LYS A 35 -13.55 -2.51 -30.94
C LYS A 35 -13.85 -1.59 -32.13
N GLN A 36 -14.16 -0.32 -31.90
CA GLN A 36 -14.33 0.67 -32.96
C GLN A 36 -13.06 0.82 -33.81
N LEU A 37 -11.89 0.97 -33.17
CA LEU A 37 -10.61 1.05 -33.88
C LEU A 37 -10.31 -0.21 -34.71
N LYS A 38 -10.63 -1.40 -34.19
CA LYS A 38 -10.47 -2.65 -34.94
C LYS A 38 -11.36 -2.73 -36.18
N ASN A 39 -12.59 -2.23 -36.08
CA ASN A 39 -13.50 -2.17 -37.22
C ASN A 39 -12.99 -1.17 -38.26
N GLU A 40 -12.55 0.02 -37.84
CA GLU A 40 -11.94 1.01 -38.74
C GLU A 40 -10.73 0.42 -39.48
N LYS A 41 -9.85 -0.31 -38.78
CA LYS A 41 -8.69 -0.99 -39.40
C LYS A 41 -9.11 -1.93 -40.54
N GLY A 42 -10.26 -2.60 -40.43
CA GLY A 42 -10.77 -3.52 -41.45
C GLY A 42 -11.34 -2.85 -42.69
N GLU A 43 -11.66 -1.55 -42.62
CA GLU A 43 -12.30 -0.79 -43.69
C GLU A 43 -11.34 0.12 -44.48
N VAL A 44 -10.16 0.41 -43.91
CA VAL A 44 -9.19 1.37 -44.47
C VAL A 44 -8.08 0.69 -45.28
N ASP A 45 -7.34 1.49 -46.06
CA ASP A 45 -6.15 1.03 -46.78
C ASP A 45 -4.98 0.65 -45.84
N GLU A 46 -3.95 0.00 -46.37
CA GLU A 46 -2.81 -0.50 -45.60
C GLU A 46 -2.09 0.60 -44.80
N ARG A 47 -1.87 1.77 -45.40
CA ARG A 47 -1.18 2.89 -44.73
C ARG A 47 -1.99 3.44 -43.57
N ARG A 48 -3.30 3.60 -43.76
CA ARG A 48 -4.19 4.06 -42.70
C ARG A 48 -4.42 2.95 -41.66
N GLY A 49 -4.37 1.68 -42.06
CA GLY A 49 -4.43 0.54 -41.17
C GLY A 49 -3.26 0.47 -40.18
N GLU A 50 -2.05 0.83 -40.61
CA GLU A 50 -0.88 0.95 -39.72
C GLU A 50 -1.07 2.03 -38.64
N LEU A 51 -1.61 3.20 -39.02
CA LEU A 51 -1.88 4.29 -38.06
C LEU A 51 -2.91 3.87 -37.00
N VAL A 52 -3.98 3.18 -37.42
CA VAL A 52 -5.01 2.66 -36.50
C VAL A 52 -4.43 1.58 -35.59
N GLU A 53 -3.52 0.75 -36.08
CA GLU A 53 -2.81 -0.24 -35.26
C GLU A 53 -1.93 0.39 -34.19
N ASP A 54 -1.21 1.46 -34.54
CA ASP A 54 -0.44 2.25 -33.58
C ASP A 54 -1.34 2.92 -32.53
N GLU A 55 -2.52 3.39 -32.93
CA GLU A 55 -3.52 3.93 -31.99
C GLU A 55 -4.04 2.84 -31.03
N ILE A 56 -4.39 1.65 -31.54
CA ILE A 56 -4.79 0.51 -30.69
C ILE A 56 -3.67 0.17 -29.69
N ARG A 57 -2.41 0.16 -30.15
CA ARG A 57 -1.26 -0.09 -29.28
C ARG A 57 -1.16 0.98 -28.18
N ASN A 58 -1.29 2.25 -28.54
CA ASN A 58 -1.24 3.37 -27.60
C ASN A 58 -2.36 3.31 -26.56
N VAL A 59 -3.59 2.99 -26.97
CA VAL A 59 -4.74 2.83 -26.07
C VAL A 59 -4.49 1.72 -25.07
N ARG A 60 -3.99 0.56 -25.53
CA ARG A 60 -3.64 -0.56 -24.63
C ARG A 60 -2.57 -0.17 -23.62
N MET A 61 -1.48 0.41 -24.08
CA MET A 61 -0.34 0.80 -23.24
C MET A 61 -0.77 1.81 -22.17
N LYS A 62 -1.59 2.81 -22.53
CA LYS A 62 -2.13 3.79 -21.58
C LYS A 62 -3.10 3.18 -20.58
N THR A 63 -3.93 2.25 -21.03
CA THR A 63 -4.88 1.55 -20.15
C THR A 63 -4.12 0.72 -19.12
N GLU A 64 -3.07 0.01 -19.55
CA GLU A 64 -2.19 -0.75 -18.67
C GLU A 64 -1.50 0.17 -17.65
N ASP A 65 -0.94 1.30 -18.09
CA ASP A 65 -0.33 2.29 -17.20
C ASP A 65 -1.31 2.81 -16.14
N ILE A 66 -2.57 3.08 -16.52
CA ILE A 66 -3.62 3.51 -15.58
C ILE A 66 -3.86 2.42 -14.54
N ILE A 67 -4.10 1.19 -14.98
CA ILE A 67 -4.40 0.05 -14.10
C ILE A 67 -3.23 -0.21 -13.15
N GLN A 68 -1.99 -0.25 -13.65
CA GLN A 68 -0.81 -0.51 -12.85
C GLN A 68 -0.61 0.54 -11.75
N ARG A 69 -0.83 1.83 -12.07
CA ARG A 69 -0.73 2.92 -11.10
C ARG A 69 -1.81 2.83 -10.03
N ARG A 70 -3.05 2.58 -10.44
CA ARG A 70 -4.18 2.43 -9.52
C ARG A 70 -3.97 1.24 -8.57
N ILE A 71 -3.56 0.09 -9.09
CA ILE A 71 -3.20 -1.09 -8.29
C ILE A 71 -2.15 -0.73 -7.25
N GLY A 72 -1.09 -0.02 -7.63
CA GLY A 72 -0.05 0.41 -6.69
C GLY A 72 -0.61 1.25 -5.53
N LYS A 73 -1.53 2.18 -5.82
CA LYS A 73 -2.21 2.99 -4.80
C LYS A 73 -3.14 2.15 -3.92
N ILE A 74 -3.89 1.23 -4.52
CA ILE A 74 -4.81 0.33 -3.81
C ILE A 74 -4.04 -0.56 -2.83
N VAL A 75 -2.95 -1.20 -3.28
CA VAL A 75 -2.10 -2.05 -2.43
C VAL A 75 -1.48 -1.23 -1.29
N LYS A 76 -1.01 -0.02 -1.58
CA LYS A 76 -0.49 0.89 -0.56
C LYS A 76 -1.55 1.24 0.49
N LEU A 77 -2.78 1.52 0.06
CA LEU A 77 -3.89 1.82 0.96
C LEU A 77 -4.28 0.60 1.79
N ALA A 78 -4.41 -0.57 1.17
CA ALA A 78 -4.76 -1.82 1.85
C ALA A 78 -3.73 -2.21 2.92
N SER A 79 -2.44 -2.05 2.63
CA SER A 79 -1.36 -2.39 3.57
C SER A 79 -1.19 -1.39 4.73
N SER A 80 -1.59 -0.13 4.52
CA SER A 80 -1.47 0.95 5.52
C SER A 80 -2.33 0.76 6.79
N GLY A 81 -3.34 -0.11 6.76
CA GLY A 81 -4.24 -0.34 7.90
C GLY A 81 -5.33 0.72 8.05
N ILE A 82 -5.51 1.60 7.05
CA ILE A 82 -6.63 2.55 7.01
C ILE A 82 -7.95 1.77 6.88
N LYS A 83 -8.93 2.12 7.72
CA LYS A 83 -10.26 1.47 7.70
C LYS A 83 -11.15 1.95 6.56
N ALA A 84 -10.96 3.21 6.13
CA ALA A 84 -11.77 3.81 5.09
C ALA A 84 -11.50 3.16 3.72
N VAL A 85 -12.57 2.73 3.06
CA VAL A 85 -12.54 2.27 1.67
C VAL A 85 -12.54 3.51 0.78
N PRO A 86 -11.53 3.70 -0.09
CA PRO A 86 -11.53 4.78 -1.07
C PRO A 86 -12.75 4.69 -1.99
N LYS A 87 -13.32 5.84 -2.37
CA LYS A 87 -14.38 5.90 -3.38
C LYS A 87 -13.76 5.81 -4.79
N GLY A 88 -14.56 5.33 -5.75
CA GLY A 88 -14.16 5.29 -7.17
C GLY A 88 -13.19 4.15 -7.52
N MET A 89 -13.28 3.03 -6.79
CA MET A 89 -12.67 1.75 -7.20
C MET A 89 -13.61 1.01 -8.14
N LEU A 90 -13.04 0.32 -9.12
CA LEU A 90 -13.75 -0.68 -9.91
C LEU A 90 -14.07 -1.91 -9.05
N ALA A 91 -15.06 -2.70 -9.43
CA ALA A 91 -15.46 -3.90 -8.66
C ALA A 91 -14.28 -4.88 -8.44
N GLU A 92 -13.45 -5.08 -9.47
CA GLU A 92 -12.25 -5.91 -9.40
C GLU A 92 -11.17 -5.30 -8.48
N GLU A 93 -11.09 -3.97 -8.43
CA GLU A 93 -10.17 -3.24 -7.56
C GLU A 93 -10.60 -3.34 -6.09
N GLU A 94 -11.90 -3.33 -5.81
CA GLU A 94 -12.43 -3.53 -4.46
C GLU A 94 -12.11 -4.94 -3.93
N ALA A 95 -12.26 -5.96 -4.78
CA ALA A 95 -11.90 -7.33 -4.44
C ALA A 95 -10.39 -7.45 -4.13
N LEU A 96 -9.54 -6.82 -4.96
CA LEU A 96 -8.09 -6.76 -4.72
C LEU A 96 -7.76 -6.06 -3.40
N PHE A 97 -8.40 -4.92 -3.12
CA PHE A 97 -8.22 -4.18 -1.87
C PHE A 97 -8.55 -5.05 -0.64
N ALA A 98 -9.71 -5.70 -0.66
CA ALA A 98 -10.16 -6.56 0.43
C ALA A 98 -9.21 -7.75 0.67
N GLY A 99 -8.76 -8.41 -0.41
CA GLY A 99 -7.82 -9.52 -0.33
C GLY A 99 -6.47 -9.12 0.26
N VAL A 100 -5.86 -8.05 -0.25
CA VAL A 100 -4.56 -7.56 0.26
C VAL A 100 -4.69 -7.13 1.71
N LYS A 101 -5.76 -6.41 2.07
CA LYS A 101 -6.00 -5.96 3.44
C LYS A 101 -6.14 -7.14 4.40
N GLY A 102 -6.93 -8.15 4.03
CA GLY A 102 -7.11 -9.36 4.83
C GLY A 102 -5.78 -10.08 5.11
N HIS A 103 -4.99 -10.34 4.07
CA HIS A 103 -3.68 -10.99 4.24
C HIS A 103 -2.71 -10.18 5.10
N VAL A 104 -2.72 -8.85 4.97
CA VAL A 104 -1.89 -7.97 5.80
C VAL A 104 -2.33 -7.99 7.26
N GLU A 105 -3.64 -7.92 7.54
CA GLU A 105 -4.18 -7.95 8.90
C GLU A 105 -3.93 -9.30 9.59
N GLU A 106 -4.14 -10.41 8.88
CA GLU A 106 -3.81 -11.75 9.37
C GLU A 106 -2.30 -11.90 9.64
N GLY A 107 -1.46 -11.42 8.72
CA GLY A 107 -0.01 -11.43 8.89
C GLY A 107 0.43 -10.65 10.13
N LYS A 108 -0.14 -9.45 10.33
CA LYS A 108 0.08 -8.64 11.53
C LYS A 108 -0.35 -9.39 12.79
N ALA A 109 -1.54 -10.00 12.80
CA ALA A 109 -2.04 -10.75 13.95
C ALA A 109 -1.12 -11.92 14.32
N ARG A 110 -0.64 -12.70 13.33
CA ARG A 110 0.32 -13.78 13.54
C ARG A 110 1.64 -13.28 14.14
N LEU A 111 2.18 -12.17 13.62
CA LEU A 111 3.41 -11.56 14.15
C LEU A 111 3.22 -11.07 15.59
N PHE A 112 2.09 -10.42 15.90
CA PHE A 112 1.79 -9.98 17.26
C PHE A 112 1.65 -11.15 18.24
N ALA A 113 1.03 -12.25 17.83
CA ALA A 113 0.91 -13.45 18.65
C ALA A 113 2.29 -14.05 19.03
N LEU A 114 3.23 -14.06 18.06
CA LEU A 114 4.61 -14.51 18.29
C LEU A 114 5.36 -13.61 19.28
N ILE A 115 5.21 -12.28 19.14
CA ILE A 115 5.92 -11.31 20.00
C ILE A 115 5.36 -11.31 21.43
N LEU A 116 4.04 -11.40 21.59
CA LEU A 116 3.37 -11.36 22.90
C LEU A 116 3.41 -12.70 23.65
N GLY A 117 4.03 -13.74 23.06
CA GLY A 117 4.22 -15.03 23.73
C GLY A 117 2.96 -15.88 23.82
N ASN A 118 1.88 -15.53 23.11
CA ASN A 118 0.72 -16.41 22.98
C ASN A 118 1.05 -17.49 21.96
N LYS A 119 1.74 -18.54 22.43
CA LYS A 119 1.65 -19.86 21.81
C LYS A 119 0.22 -20.34 21.97
N GLU A 120 -0.64 -20.04 21.01
CA GLU A 120 -1.73 -20.96 20.75
C GLU A 120 -1.10 -22.26 20.26
N ASN A 121 -0.91 -23.18 21.19
CA ASN A 121 -0.73 -24.59 20.90
C ASN A 121 -1.90 -25.02 20.00
N LYS A 122 -1.61 -25.21 18.71
CA LYS A 122 -2.35 -26.14 17.87
C LYS A 122 -1.38 -27.16 17.28
N GLU A 123 -1.00 -28.10 18.14
CA GLU A 123 -0.90 -29.50 17.75
C GLU A 123 -2.32 -30.09 17.95
N LYS A 124 -2.98 -30.87 17.09
CA LYS A 124 -2.57 -31.73 15.97
C LYS A 124 -3.76 -31.89 15.00
N SER A 125 -3.48 -32.13 13.70
CA SER A 125 -3.83 -33.41 13.03
C SER A 125 -3.31 -33.42 11.59
N GLU A 126 -2.17 -34.09 11.43
CA GLU A 126 -1.76 -35.03 10.37
C GLU A 126 -2.25 -34.85 8.92
N GLY A 127 -1.29 -34.74 7.99
CA GLY A 127 -1.50 -35.14 6.59
C GLY A 127 -0.54 -34.58 5.54
N GLY A 128 0.75 -34.97 5.58
CA GLY A 128 1.59 -35.10 4.37
C GLY A 128 2.46 -33.90 3.96
N SER A 129 3.79 -34.11 4.06
CA SER A 129 4.89 -33.75 3.15
C SER A 129 4.83 -32.36 2.45
N GLU A 130 5.80 -31.46 2.56
CA GLU A 130 7.24 -31.66 2.37
C GLU A 130 8.04 -30.56 3.10
N LYS A 131 9.18 -30.95 3.66
CA LYS A 131 10.25 -30.04 4.08
C LYS A 131 10.94 -29.49 2.83
N VAL A 132 11.50 -28.28 2.88
CA VAL A 132 12.92 -27.95 2.62
C VAL A 132 13.12 -26.42 2.76
N ASP A 133 14.07 -26.06 3.64
CA ASP A 133 14.93 -24.85 3.72
C ASP A 133 14.26 -23.47 3.81
N GLU A 134 14.13 -22.83 4.97
CA GLU A 134 15.18 -22.29 5.84
C GLU A 134 16.39 -21.75 5.06
N VAL A 135 16.66 -20.44 5.22
CA VAL A 135 17.89 -19.70 4.84
C VAL A 135 17.77 -18.74 3.62
N ILE A 136 17.80 -17.44 3.95
CA ILE A 136 18.25 -16.25 3.16
C ILE A 136 17.32 -15.73 2.06
N VAL A 137 16.52 -14.70 2.39
CA VAL A 137 16.45 -13.44 1.58
C VAL A 137 16.24 -12.24 2.51
N GLY A 138 17.12 -12.11 3.52
CA GLY A 138 17.23 -10.92 4.38
C GLY A 138 18.27 -9.91 3.89
N SER A 139 18.73 -10.01 2.64
CA SER A 139 19.89 -9.22 2.17
C SER A 139 19.64 -8.57 0.81
N MET A 140 19.00 -7.40 0.85
CA MET A 140 19.00 -6.29 -0.13
C MET A 140 17.89 -5.34 0.36
N PHE A 141 18.13 -4.37 1.25
CA PHE A 141 18.95 -3.18 1.06
C PHE A 141 19.64 -2.74 2.37
N LYS A 142 20.86 -3.26 2.54
CA LYS A 142 22.14 -2.55 2.75
C LYS A 142 22.25 -1.52 3.90
N GLU A 143 22.76 -2.04 5.01
CA GLU A 143 23.96 -1.59 5.74
C GLU A 143 24.19 -0.08 5.89
N VAL A 144 24.09 0.42 7.14
CA VAL A 144 25.26 0.83 7.93
C VAL A 144 24.94 0.57 9.42
N GLU A 145 25.67 -0.40 9.99
CA GLU A 145 26.39 -0.38 11.28
C GLU A 145 26.02 0.73 12.29
N ALA A 146 26.01 0.53 13.61
CA ALA A 146 26.43 -0.54 14.48
C ALA A 146 25.95 -0.21 15.91
N SER A 147 26.18 -1.16 16.82
CA SER A 147 25.98 -1.11 18.28
C SER A 147 24.59 -1.55 18.76
N SER A 148 24.43 -2.87 18.76
CA SER A 148 23.88 -3.52 19.95
C SER A 148 24.68 -3.04 21.17
N THR A 149 24.09 -2.24 22.04
CA THR A 149 24.23 -2.35 23.49
C THR A 149 23.27 -1.39 24.22
N LYS A 150 22.40 -1.97 25.06
CA LYS A 150 21.63 -1.35 26.14
C LYS A 150 20.60 -0.26 25.77
N ALA A 151 19.37 -0.67 25.48
CA ALA A 151 18.18 0.11 25.78
C ALA A 151 17.19 -0.87 26.44
N GLY A 152 16.96 -0.80 27.74
CA GLY A 152 16.07 0.21 28.29
C GLY A 152 14.66 -0.19 27.87
N ASN A 153 13.87 -0.72 28.80
CA ASN A 153 12.47 -1.12 28.58
C ASN A 153 11.60 0.13 28.33
N GLU A 154 11.89 0.89 27.27
CA GLU A 154 11.20 2.12 26.92
C GLU A 154 9.94 1.78 26.13
N GLU A 155 8.81 2.26 26.64
CA GLU A 155 7.50 2.13 26.03
C GLU A 155 7.54 2.72 24.61
N LEU A 156 7.25 1.91 23.59
CA LEU A 156 7.25 2.33 22.19
C LEU A 156 5.85 2.82 21.78
N HIS A 157 5.81 3.87 20.96
CA HIS A 157 4.57 4.42 20.42
C HIS A 157 4.63 4.49 18.89
N ILE A 158 3.52 4.10 18.27
CA ILE A 158 3.33 4.26 16.83
C ILE A 158 2.86 5.69 16.58
N VAL A 159 3.57 6.39 15.70
CA VAL A 159 3.23 7.75 15.27
C VAL A 159 3.12 7.80 13.75
N ARG A 160 2.17 8.59 13.24
CA ARG A 160 2.12 9.04 11.84
C ARG A 160 2.76 10.41 11.76
N VAL A 161 3.75 10.55 10.90
CA VAL A 161 4.44 11.81 10.63
C VAL A 161 3.58 12.67 9.69
N LEU A 162 3.39 13.95 10.02
CA LEU A 162 2.57 14.88 9.23
C LEU A 162 3.39 15.75 8.27
N GLU A 163 4.69 15.90 8.52
CA GLU A 163 5.61 16.79 7.80
C GLU A 163 6.99 16.15 7.64
N ASP A 164 7.82 16.64 6.73
CA ASP A 164 9.19 16.12 6.61
C ASP A 164 10.04 16.55 7.83
N ILE A 165 10.58 15.56 8.54
CA ILE A 165 11.37 15.80 9.75
C ILE A 165 12.86 15.56 9.42
N PRO A 166 13.76 16.51 9.75
CA PRO A 166 15.19 16.29 9.63
C PRO A 166 15.62 15.03 10.37
N THR A 167 16.67 14.36 9.87
CA THR A 167 17.22 13.18 10.53
C THR A 167 17.59 13.50 11.99
N PHE A 168 17.14 12.68 12.93
CA PHE A 168 17.38 12.89 14.36
C PHE A 168 17.77 11.59 15.06
N MET A 169 18.31 11.71 16.27
CA MET A 169 18.66 10.58 17.13
C MET A 169 17.58 10.42 18.21
N GLY A 170 17.05 9.21 18.39
CA GLY A 170 16.12 8.89 19.45
C GLY A 170 16.80 8.63 20.80
N THR A 171 16.02 8.66 21.88
CA THR A 171 16.46 8.24 23.23
C THR A 171 17.00 6.82 23.31
N ASP A 172 16.64 5.95 22.37
CA ASP A 172 17.15 4.59 22.22
C ASP A 172 18.50 4.52 21.47
N GLY A 173 19.09 5.67 21.13
CA GLY A 173 20.34 5.79 20.39
C GLY A 173 20.22 5.54 18.90
N ARG A 174 19.01 5.28 18.37
CA ARG A 174 18.80 5.03 16.94
C ARG A 174 18.65 6.32 16.16
N ILE A 175 19.18 6.35 14.93
CA ILE A 175 19.03 7.48 14.01
C ILE A 175 17.82 7.24 13.11
N TYR A 176 16.89 8.18 13.11
CA TYR A 176 15.64 8.12 12.38
C TYR A 176 15.65 9.07 11.18
N LYS A 177 15.45 8.50 9.98
CA LYS A 177 15.26 9.24 8.72
C LYS A 177 13.80 9.06 8.28
N ILE A 178 12.92 9.96 8.73
CA ILE A 178 11.48 9.85 8.52
C ILE A 178 10.93 11.02 7.71
N LYS A 179 9.99 10.74 6.82
CA LYS A 179 9.35 11.69 5.91
C LYS A 179 7.87 11.86 6.25
N LYS A 180 7.26 12.88 5.67
CA LYS A 180 5.82 13.11 5.72
C LYS A 180 5.05 11.84 5.33
N GLU A 181 4.02 11.52 6.11
CA GLU A 181 3.18 10.32 6.02
C GLU A 181 3.80 9.00 6.51
N ASP A 182 5.06 8.97 6.95
CA ASP A 182 5.65 7.76 7.52
C ASP A 182 4.93 7.34 8.81
N VAL A 183 4.68 6.04 8.95
CA VAL A 183 4.16 5.44 10.20
C VAL A 183 5.28 4.65 10.84
N ILE A 184 5.80 5.15 11.97
CA ILE A 184 6.99 4.61 12.62
C ILE A 184 6.78 4.37 14.12
N MET A 185 7.49 3.38 14.66
CA MET A 185 7.60 3.17 16.10
C MET A 185 8.77 3.99 16.65
N LEU A 186 8.46 4.89 17.57
CA LEU A 186 9.45 5.69 18.29
C LEU A 186 9.34 5.44 19.80
N PRO A 187 10.44 5.60 20.55
CA PRO A 187 10.39 5.73 21.99
C PRO A 187 9.36 6.79 22.42
N LYS A 188 8.68 6.53 23.54
CA LYS A 188 7.61 7.39 24.07
C LYS A 188 8.00 8.86 24.15
N THR A 189 9.18 9.14 24.67
CA THR A 189 9.71 10.51 24.81
C THR A 189 9.77 11.22 23.45
N ASN A 190 10.29 10.55 22.41
CA ASN A 190 10.38 11.12 21.07
C ASN A 190 8.99 11.31 20.45
N ALA A 191 8.11 10.31 20.59
CA ALA A 191 6.75 10.37 20.08
C ALA A 191 5.95 11.53 20.69
N GLU A 192 6.10 11.77 22.00
CA GLU A 192 5.46 12.88 22.71
C GLU A 192 6.01 14.24 22.25
N ILE A 193 7.32 14.37 22.04
CA ILE A 193 7.93 15.62 21.55
C ILE A 193 7.43 15.96 20.16
N LEU A 194 7.43 14.99 19.23
CA LEU A 194 6.95 15.21 17.86
C LEU A 194 5.45 15.51 17.82
N SER A 195 4.66 14.88 18.71
CA SER A 195 3.23 15.16 18.83
C SER A 195 2.96 16.56 19.39
N LYS A 196 3.70 17.00 20.41
CA LYS A 196 3.58 18.35 20.98
C LYS A 196 3.96 19.45 20.00
N ARG A 197 4.90 19.16 19.10
CA ARG A 197 5.31 20.09 18.02
C ARG A 197 4.33 20.12 16.85
N GLY A 198 3.32 19.25 16.82
CA GLY A 198 2.34 19.17 15.73
C GLY A 198 2.85 18.52 14.45
N VAL A 199 4.06 17.95 14.46
CA VAL A 199 4.70 17.33 13.28
C VAL A 199 4.43 15.82 13.18
N ALA A 200 3.84 15.22 14.21
CA ALA A 200 3.40 13.83 14.20
C ALA A 200 2.12 13.65 15.03
N VAL A 201 1.37 12.57 14.77
CA VAL A 201 0.19 12.19 15.53
C VAL A 201 0.37 10.77 16.04
N ARG A 202 0.20 10.59 17.35
CA ARG A 202 0.26 9.28 17.98
C ARG A 202 -1.01 8.48 17.72
N PHE A 203 -0.85 7.19 17.42
CA PHE A 203 -1.96 6.24 17.47
C PHE A 203 -2.16 5.78 18.92
N SER A 204 -3.11 6.39 19.63
CA SER A 204 -3.62 5.82 20.88
C SER A 204 -4.75 4.87 20.53
N GLY A 205 -4.49 3.56 20.64
CA GLY A 205 -5.59 2.61 20.82
C GLY A 205 -6.25 2.95 22.15
N GLU A 206 -7.42 3.59 22.14
CA GLU A 206 -8.20 3.80 23.36
C GLU A 206 -8.65 2.42 23.89
N ALA A 207 -7.86 1.83 24.77
CA ALA A 207 -8.35 0.80 25.68
C ALA A 207 -9.29 1.48 26.67
N LYS A 208 -10.58 1.58 26.28
CA LYS A 208 -11.66 2.07 27.14
C LYS A 208 -11.73 1.14 28.36
N LYS A 209 -11.13 1.56 29.47
CA LYS A 209 -11.26 0.89 30.78
C LYS A 209 -12.75 0.88 31.15
N MET A 210 -13.41 -0.27 30.96
CA MET A 210 -14.67 -0.58 31.61
C MET A 210 -14.43 -0.56 33.12
N ARG A 211 -14.84 0.52 33.79
CA ARG A 211 -15.02 0.53 35.25
C ARG A 211 -16.13 -0.46 35.57
N VAL A 212 -15.76 -1.63 36.08
CA VAL A 212 -16.70 -2.48 36.81
C VAL A 212 -16.88 -1.84 38.17
N GLY A 213 -18.00 -1.16 38.36
CA GLY A 213 -18.43 -0.69 39.68
C GLY A 213 -18.76 -1.90 40.55
N LYS A 214 -18.20 -1.91 41.76
CA LYS A 214 -18.72 -2.65 42.90
C LYS A 214 -19.07 -1.64 43.98
#